data_AF-A0AAU7M3R6-F1
#
_entry.id   AF-A0AAU7M3R6-F1
#
_cell.length_a   1.000
_cell.length_b   1.000
_cell.length_c   1.000
_cell.angle_alpha   90.00
_cell.angle_beta   90.00
_cell.angle_gamma   90.00
#
_symmetry.space_group_name_H-M   'P 1'
#
loop_
_entity.id
_entity.type
_entity.pdbx_description
1 polymer ?
#
loop_
_entity_poly.entity_id
_entity_poly.type
_entity_poly.pdbx_seq_one_letter_code
_entity_poly.pdbx_strand_id
1 'polypeptide(L)'
;MNADPRLVRALVACYPARWRRRYGEEYAQLLCDLRVHRRPLLVLDSLRGAVRAYGGALMDTQSPITVLVWAAGLFTLAGIGFAKLAEDVTDRAGGGYALLVAAAAATLLSSTAAATPSVITLLRRRDTSAGKYAAVPVIGAVVWYGMARLAMALSSGHEVHSVANVTAFALIASTGIAVVFSTAWAVAAALRRAPVAASIGRFARLRPVAMMSAAAGMGITTVAALIWGVQVRASEPAGWNRHHGLVATPFAPSWVVAVVAFAAATALAVLASRRELAARR
;
A
#
# COMPACT_ATOMS: atom_id res chain seq x y z
N MET A 1 -18.95 6.63 35.19
CA MET A 1 -19.09 6.53 33.72
C MET A 1 -18.10 5.50 33.22
N ASN A 2 -18.60 4.33 32.83
CA ASN A 2 -17.77 3.19 32.43
C ASN A 2 -17.13 3.46 31.07
N ALA A 3 -15.83 3.20 30.92
CA ALA A 3 -15.19 3.14 29.62
C ALA A 3 -15.96 2.13 28.75
N ASP A 4 -16.18 2.42 27.47
CA ASP A 4 -16.89 1.50 26.58
C ASP A 4 -16.12 0.17 26.50
N PRO A 5 -16.64 -0.90 27.13
CA PRO A 5 -15.93 -2.16 27.25
C PRO A 5 -15.85 -2.89 25.90
N ARG A 6 -16.59 -2.43 24.87
CA ARG A 6 -16.54 -2.98 23.52
C ARG A 6 -15.34 -2.44 22.75
N LEU A 7 -15.10 -1.13 22.83
CA LEU A 7 -13.95 -0.49 22.17
C LEU A 7 -12.62 -1.05 22.69
N VAL A 8 -12.46 -1.15 24.01
CA VAL A 8 -11.23 -1.69 24.61
C VAL A 8 -11.02 -3.15 24.20
N ARG A 9 -12.08 -3.99 24.25
CA ARG A 9 -11.99 -5.38 23.77
C ARG A 9 -11.65 -5.48 22.29
N ALA A 10 -12.20 -4.61 21.45
CA ALA A 10 -11.88 -4.56 20.03
C ALA A 10 -10.39 -4.21 19.81
N LEU A 11 -9.89 -3.19 20.50
CA LEU A 11 -8.48 -2.78 20.40
C LEU A 11 -7.53 -3.86 20.88
N VAL A 12 -7.83 -4.50 22.01
CA VAL A 12 -7.02 -5.62 22.51
C VAL A 12 -7.09 -6.79 21.52
N ALA A 13 -8.25 -7.12 20.95
CA ALA A 13 -8.41 -8.19 19.98
C ALA A 13 -7.59 -7.98 18.69
N CYS A 14 -7.25 -6.73 18.36
CA CYS A 14 -6.32 -6.41 17.28
C CYS A 14 -4.87 -6.84 17.57
N TYR A 15 -4.51 -7.33 18.76
CA TYR A 15 -3.16 -7.81 19.04
C TYR A 15 -3.02 -9.33 18.81
N PRO A 16 -1.81 -9.85 18.52
CA PRO A 16 -1.57 -11.29 18.35
C PRO A 16 -1.96 -12.10 19.57
N ALA A 17 -2.42 -13.33 19.37
CA ALA A 17 -2.83 -14.21 20.48
C ALA A 17 -1.72 -14.38 21.54
N ARG A 18 -0.46 -14.55 21.12
CA ARG A 18 0.68 -14.69 22.05
C ARG A 18 0.94 -13.43 22.88
N TRP A 19 0.77 -12.25 22.27
CA TRP A 19 0.93 -10.97 22.97
C TRP A 19 -0.23 -10.73 23.93
N ARG A 20 -1.47 -10.95 23.46
CA ARG A 20 -2.69 -10.80 24.28
C ARG A 20 -2.66 -11.69 25.52
N ARG A 21 -2.17 -12.93 25.40
CA ARG A 21 -2.03 -13.84 26.56
C ARG A 21 -1.04 -13.34 27.62
N ARG A 22 -0.09 -12.49 27.26
CA ARG A 22 0.98 -12.03 28.17
C ARG A 22 0.79 -10.61 28.70
N TYR A 23 0.14 -9.75 27.92
CA TYR A 23 0.03 -8.31 28.21
C TYR A 23 -1.40 -7.77 28.02
N GLY A 24 -2.36 -8.63 27.67
CA GLY A 24 -3.69 -8.20 27.22
C GLY A 24 -4.50 -7.54 28.32
N GLU A 25 -4.46 -8.08 29.55
CA GLU A 25 -5.20 -7.55 30.69
C GLU A 25 -4.58 -6.24 31.19
N GLU A 26 -3.25 -6.19 31.31
CA GLU A 26 -2.53 -4.98 31.72
C GLU A 26 -2.75 -3.84 30.72
N TYR A 27 -2.78 -4.16 29.42
CA TYR A 27 -3.04 -3.18 28.39
C TYR A 27 -4.51 -2.72 28.35
N ALA A 28 -5.46 -3.64 28.55
CA ALA A 28 -6.87 -3.28 28.66
C ALA A 28 -7.11 -2.30 29.82
N GLN A 29 -6.50 -2.58 30.98
CA GLN A 29 -6.56 -1.71 32.15
C GLN A 29 -5.94 -0.34 31.86
N LEU A 30 -4.75 -0.29 31.23
CA LEU A 30 -4.12 0.96 30.81
C LEU A 30 -5.01 1.80 29.88
N LEU A 31 -5.68 1.16 28.90
CA LEU A 31 -6.60 1.86 27.98
C LEU A 31 -7.85 2.41 28.68
N CYS A 32 -8.34 1.71 29.70
CA CYS A 32 -9.42 2.17 30.57
C CYS A 32 -8.98 3.39 31.39
N ASP A 33 -7.81 3.32 32.04
CA ASP A 33 -7.26 4.38 32.88
C ASP A 33 -6.98 5.66 32.07
N LEU A 34 -6.45 5.51 30.85
CA LEU A 34 -6.22 6.62 29.92
C LEU A 34 -7.50 7.16 29.27
N ARG A 35 -8.66 6.55 29.52
CA ARG A 35 -9.97 6.91 28.96
C ARG A 35 -9.93 7.02 27.43
N VAL A 36 -9.45 5.96 26.76
CA VAL A 36 -9.19 5.92 25.30
C VAL A 36 -10.36 6.43 24.44
N HIS A 37 -11.61 6.20 24.86
CA HIS A 37 -12.83 6.66 24.17
C HIS A 37 -12.93 8.18 23.99
N ARG A 38 -12.28 8.99 24.84
CA ARG A 38 -12.25 10.46 24.70
C ARG A 38 -11.05 10.97 23.90
N ARG A 39 -10.14 10.07 23.52
CA ARG A 39 -8.84 10.40 22.94
C ARG A 39 -8.63 9.59 21.66
N PRO A 40 -9.20 10.02 20.52
CA PRO A 40 -9.12 9.26 19.26
C PRO A 40 -7.68 9.04 18.78
N LEU A 41 -6.75 9.94 19.12
CA LEU A 41 -5.33 9.74 18.84
C LEU A 41 -4.76 8.50 19.54
N LEU A 42 -5.20 8.18 20.77
CA LEU A 42 -4.77 6.98 21.47
C LEU A 42 -5.34 5.70 20.86
N VAL A 43 -6.54 5.77 20.26
CA VAL A 43 -7.10 4.66 19.47
C VAL A 43 -6.18 4.36 18.28
N LEU A 44 -5.77 5.41 17.55
CA LEU A 44 -4.85 5.26 16.42
C LEU A 44 -3.48 4.74 16.87
N ASP A 45 -2.93 5.25 17.97
CA ASP A 45 -1.67 4.77 18.52
C ASP A 45 -1.75 3.32 19.00
N SER A 46 -2.89 2.92 19.57
CA SER A 46 -3.17 1.53 19.95
C SER A 46 -3.23 0.61 18.74
N LEU A 47 -3.97 0.98 17.70
CA LEU A 47 -4.02 0.23 16.44
C LEU A 47 -2.63 0.16 15.78
N ARG A 48 -1.86 1.25 15.83
CA ARG A 48 -0.46 1.26 15.38
C ARG A 48 0.41 0.31 16.20
N GLY A 49 0.21 0.26 17.50
CA GLY A 49 0.82 -0.70 18.42
C GLY A 49 0.46 -2.14 18.07
N ALA A 50 -0.81 -2.40 17.75
CA ALA A 50 -1.34 -3.70 17.35
C ALA A 50 -0.69 -4.18 16.04
N VAL A 51 -0.58 -3.30 15.04
CA VAL A 51 0.14 -3.54 13.78
C VAL A 51 1.61 -3.86 14.04
N ARG A 52 2.27 -3.11 14.94
CA ARG A 52 3.66 -3.38 15.36
C ARG A 52 3.79 -4.72 16.09
N ALA A 53 2.81 -5.10 16.91
CA ALA A 53 2.81 -6.33 17.70
C ALA A 53 2.55 -7.58 16.85
N TYR A 54 1.62 -7.55 15.88
CA TYR A 54 1.55 -8.56 14.80
C TYR A 54 2.84 -8.70 14.03
N GLY A 55 3.63 -7.64 14.06
CA GLY A 55 4.96 -7.68 13.59
C GLY A 55 5.94 -8.52 14.39
N GLY A 56 5.81 -8.60 15.72
CA GLY A 56 6.63 -9.40 16.66
C GLY A 56 8.16 -9.31 16.53
N ALA A 57 8.64 -8.46 15.62
CA ALA A 57 9.90 -8.53 14.87
C ALA A 57 9.88 -7.54 13.67
N LEU A 58 8.72 -6.95 13.29
CA LEU A 58 8.60 -5.93 12.23
C LEU A 58 9.27 -4.59 12.57
N MET A 59 9.80 -4.37 13.77
CA MET A 59 10.45 -3.10 14.14
C MET A 59 11.81 -3.22 14.82
N ASP A 60 12.22 -4.37 15.35
CA ASP A 60 13.56 -4.47 15.96
C ASP A 60 14.68 -4.52 14.90
N THR A 61 14.34 -4.83 13.65
CA THR A 61 15.19 -4.61 12.47
C THR A 61 14.30 -4.35 11.26
N GLN A 62 13.82 -3.11 11.06
CA GLN A 62 13.12 -2.75 9.82
C GLN A 62 14.07 -2.82 8.65
N SER A 63 14.22 -4.01 8.08
CA SER A 63 14.99 -4.23 6.85
C SER A 63 14.54 -3.18 5.84
N PRO A 64 15.45 -2.36 5.30
CA PRO A 64 15.12 -1.31 4.34
C PRO A 64 14.21 -1.79 3.22
N ILE A 65 14.39 -3.04 2.77
CA ILE A 65 13.56 -3.65 1.74
C ILE A 65 12.09 -3.80 2.13
N THR A 66 11.78 -4.07 3.40
CA THR A 66 10.39 -4.21 3.87
C THR A 66 9.67 -2.87 3.76
N VAL A 67 10.34 -1.76 4.11
CA VAL A 67 9.77 -0.41 3.96
C VAL A 67 9.52 -0.11 2.49
N LEU A 68 10.44 -0.49 1.59
CA LEU A 68 10.26 -0.32 0.16
C LEU A 68 9.09 -1.14 -0.40
N VAL A 69 8.88 -2.37 0.09
CA VAL A 69 7.73 -3.21 -0.32
C VAL A 69 6.40 -2.55 0.05
N TRP A 70 6.31 -1.98 1.25
CA TRP A 70 5.13 -1.22 1.67
C TRP A 70 4.95 0.07 0.86
N ALA A 71 6.05 0.77 0.56
CA ALA A 71 6.02 1.93 -0.34
C ALA A 71 5.48 1.55 -1.72
N ALA A 72 5.96 0.44 -2.30
CA ALA A 72 5.48 -0.08 -3.58
C ALA A 72 3.99 -0.46 -3.53
N GLY A 73 3.53 -1.12 -2.45
CA GLY A 73 2.11 -1.43 -2.27
C GLY A 73 1.22 -0.18 -2.23
N LEU A 74 1.61 0.83 -1.44
CA LEU A 74 0.89 2.11 -1.39
C LEU A 74 0.91 2.83 -2.74
N PHE A 75 2.05 2.81 -3.42
CA PHE A 75 2.22 3.36 -4.77
C PHE A 75 1.32 2.69 -5.80
N THR A 76 1.17 1.36 -5.73
CA THR A 76 0.23 0.61 -6.58
C THR A 76 -1.21 1.00 -6.31
N LEU A 77 -1.63 1.15 -5.05
CA LEU A 77 -2.99 1.61 -4.72
C LEU A 77 -3.26 3.02 -5.25
N ALA A 78 -2.31 3.93 -5.07
CA ALA A 78 -2.38 5.28 -5.62
C ALA A 78 -2.47 5.26 -7.16
N GLY A 79 -1.67 4.42 -7.81
CA GLY A 79 -1.68 4.21 -9.27
C GLY A 79 -3.00 3.69 -9.80
N ILE A 80 -3.63 2.71 -9.13
CA ILE A 80 -4.96 2.20 -9.51
C ILE A 80 -6.01 3.30 -9.38
N GLY A 81 -6.02 4.03 -8.25
CA GLY A 81 -6.95 5.15 -8.05
C GLY A 81 -6.74 6.26 -9.08
N PHE A 82 -5.49 6.56 -9.42
CA PHE A 82 -5.13 7.54 -10.45
C PHE A 82 -5.54 7.09 -11.86
N ALA A 83 -5.29 5.82 -12.21
CA ALA A 83 -5.71 5.27 -13.50
C ALA A 83 -7.22 5.39 -13.69
N LYS A 84 -8.00 5.15 -12.62
CA LYS A 84 -9.44 5.35 -12.64
C LYS A 84 -9.83 6.82 -12.89
N LEU A 85 -9.12 7.77 -12.30
CA LEU A 85 -9.35 9.20 -12.54
C LEU A 85 -9.00 9.63 -13.96
N ALA A 86 -8.06 8.94 -14.60
CA ALA A 86 -7.61 9.28 -15.93
C ALA A 86 -8.56 8.79 -17.04
N GLU A 87 -9.43 7.80 -16.76
CA GLU A 87 -10.30 7.17 -17.79
C GLU A 87 -11.12 8.16 -18.62
N ASP A 88 -11.69 9.19 -17.99
CA ASP A 88 -12.57 10.17 -18.67
C ASP A 88 -11.80 11.37 -19.28
N VAL A 89 -10.48 11.38 -19.09
CA VAL A 89 -9.63 12.56 -19.36
C VAL A 89 -8.35 12.18 -20.10
N THR A 90 -8.19 10.95 -20.57
CA THR A 90 -6.96 10.47 -21.24
C THR A 90 -6.58 11.29 -22.47
N ASP A 91 -7.57 11.82 -23.20
CA ASP A 91 -7.32 12.64 -24.39
C ASP A 91 -6.84 14.06 -24.04
N ARG A 92 -6.95 14.44 -22.76
CA ARG A 92 -6.58 15.77 -22.25
C ARG A 92 -5.33 15.62 -21.36
N ALA A 93 -4.29 16.40 -21.64
CA ALA A 93 -3.00 16.31 -20.94
C ALA A 93 -2.25 14.95 -21.12
N GLY A 94 -2.38 14.34 -22.31
CA GLY A 94 -1.76 13.06 -22.64
C GLY A 94 -0.24 12.99 -22.40
N GLY A 95 0.48 14.10 -22.54
CA GLY A 95 1.91 14.17 -22.22
C GLY A 95 2.23 13.95 -20.73
N GLY A 96 1.44 14.54 -19.82
CA GLY A 96 1.59 14.34 -18.38
C GLY A 96 1.22 12.92 -17.94
N TYR A 97 0.17 12.36 -18.55
CA TYR A 97 -0.23 10.97 -18.32
C TYR A 97 0.83 9.98 -18.83
N ALA A 98 1.37 10.18 -20.03
CA ALA A 98 2.42 9.35 -20.60
C ALA A 98 3.70 9.35 -19.75
N LEU A 99 4.11 10.52 -19.26
CA LEU A 99 5.24 10.63 -18.33
C LEU A 99 4.99 9.86 -17.03
N LEU A 100 3.78 9.96 -16.47
CA LEU A 100 3.38 9.22 -15.28
C LEU A 100 3.44 7.71 -15.50
N VAL A 101 2.90 7.21 -16.61
CA VAL A 101 2.94 5.78 -16.97
C VAL A 101 4.38 5.30 -17.14
N ALA A 102 5.22 6.07 -17.84
CA ALA A 102 6.63 5.74 -18.03
C ALA A 102 7.40 5.71 -16.69
N ALA A 103 7.19 6.71 -15.82
CA ALA A 103 7.81 6.77 -14.50
C ALA A 103 7.34 5.65 -13.57
N ALA A 104 6.05 5.30 -13.61
CA ALA A 104 5.50 4.17 -12.87
C ALA A 104 6.09 2.84 -13.36
N ALA A 105 6.24 2.64 -14.67
CA ALA A 105 6.89 1.47 -15.24
C ALA A 105 8.36 1.35 -14.80
N ALA A 106 9.12 2.45 -14.88
CA ALA A 106 10.51 2.51 -14.41
C ALA A 106 10.64 2.21 -12.90
N THR A 107 9.67 2.67 -12.10
CA THR A 107 9.57 2.39 -10.66
C THR A 107 9.34 0.91 -10.38
N LEU A 108 8.43 0.26 -11.12
CA LEU A 108 8.14 -1.16 -10.99
C LEU A 108 9.35 -2.01 -11.38
N LEU A 109 10.02 -1.66 -12.47
CA LEU A 109 11.25 -2.33 -12.91
C LEU A 109 12.35 -2.21 -11.85
N SER A 110 12.56 -1.01 -11.31
CA SER A 110 13.53 -0.75 -10.25
C SER A 110 13.22 -1.52 -8.96
N SER A 111 11.96 -1.54 -8.55
CA SER A 111 11.50 -2.27 -7.37
C SER A 111 11.68 -3.77 -7.53
N THR A 112 11.40 -4.29 -8.73
CA THR A 112 11.64 -5.70 -9.08
C THR A 112 13.13 -6.01 -9.01
N ALA A 113 13.97 -5.18 -9.64
CA ALA A 113 15.43 -5.33 -9.61
C ALA A 113 15.99 -5.32 -8.18
N ALA A 114 15.45 -4.47 -7.28
CA ALA A 114 15.84 -4.42 -5.87
C ALA A 114 15.47 -5.71 -5.12
N ALA A 115 14.35 -6.36 -5.47
CA ALA A 115 13.86 -7.58 -4.84
C ALA A 115 14.47 -8.87 -5.44
N THR A 116 14.89 -8.86 -6.71
CA THR A 116 15.40 -10.02 -7.47
C THR A 116 16.42 -10.87 -6.70
N PRO A 117 17.47 -10.31 -6.06
CA PRO A 117 18.46 -11.13 -5.36
C PRO A 117 17.84 -11.99 -4.25
N SER A 118 16.85 -11.44 -3.55
CA SER A 118 16.16 -12.13 -2.44
C SER A 118 15.22 -13.22 -2.95
N VAL A 119 14.61 -13.03 -4.12
CA VAL A 119 13.80 -14.06 -4.77
C VAL A 119 14.68 -15.22 -5.25
N ILE A 120 15.83 -14.92 -5.86
CA ILE A 120 16.78 -15.95 -6.32
C ILE A 120 17.28 -16.80 -5.15
N THR A 121 17.59 -16.21 -4.00
CA THR A 121 18.04 -16.98 -2.83
C THR A 121 16.94 -17.88 -2.27
N LEU A 122 15.68 -17.42 -2.25
CA LEU A 122 14.53 -18.24 -1.86
C LEU A 122 14.35 -19.42 -2.82
N LEU A 123 14.42 -19.19 -4.14
CA LEU A 123 14.30 -20.23 -5.15
C LEU A 123 15.42 -21.28 -5.05
N ARG A 124 16.67 -20.84 -4.87
CA ARG A 124 17.83 -21.74 -4.76
C ARG A 124 17.78 -22.63 -3.52
N ARG A 125 17.19 -22.15 -2.41
CA ARG A 125 17.09 -22.93 -1.18
C ARG A 125 16.00 -24.00 -1.21
N ARG A 126 15.17 -24.07 -2.27
CA ARG A 126 14.01 -24.98 -2.37
C ARG A 126 13.20 -25.00 -1.07
N ASP A 127 13.06 -23.86 -0.42
CA ASP A 127 12.24 -23.75 0.78
C ASP A 127 10.78 -23.93 0.35
N THR A 128 10.25 -25.14 0.52
CA THR A 128 8.86 -25.50 0.19
C THR A 128 7.87 -24.61 0.94
N SER A 129 8.27 -24.06 2.09
CA SER A 129 7.46 -23.12 2.86
C SER A 129 7.45 -21.70 2.29
N ALA A 130 8.31 -21.37 1.32
CA ALA A 130 8.32 -20.08 0.63
C ALA A 130 7.28 -20.03 -0.51
N GLY A 131 6.96 -21.18 -1.12
CA GLY A 131 6.02 -21.28 -2.24
C GLY A 131 4.63 -20.72 -1.92
N LYS A 132 4.16 -20.90 -0.68
CA LYS A 132 2.87 -20.33 -0.23
C LYS A 132 2.84 -18.80 -0.27
N TYR A 133 3.96 -18.10 -0.04
CA TYR A 133 4.01 -16.64 -0.11
C TYR A 133 4.07 -16.14 -1.56
N ALA A 134 4.73 -16.89 -2.45
CA ALA A 134 4.77 -16.60 -3.88
C ALA A 134 3.40 -16.80 -4.55
N ALA A 135 2.54 -17.65 -4.00
CA ALA A 135 1.17 -17.84 -4.48
C ALA A 135 0.24 -16.66 -4.13
N VAL A 136 0.52 -15.91 -3.05
CA VAL A 136 -0.37 -14.84 -2.56
C VAL A 136 -0.64 -13.75 -3.61
N PRO A 137 0.35 -13.18 -4.33
CA PRO A 137 0.09 -12.20 -5.37
C PRO A 137 -0.79 -12.76 -6.51
N VAL A 138 -0.56 -14.01 -6.90
CA VAL A 138 -1.28 -14.67 -8.01
C VAL A 138 -2.74 -14.94 -7.60
N ILE A 139 -2.93 -15.57 -6.45
CA ILE A 139 -4.27 -15.84 -5.90
C ILE A 139 -5.00 -14.52 -5.64
N GLY A 140 -4.31 -13.52 -5.08
CA GLY A 140 -4.85 -12.19 -4.84
C GLY A 140 -5.31 -11.52 -6.14
N ALA A 141 -4.53 -11.58 -7.21
CA ALA A 141 -4.92 -11.04 -8.51
C ALA A 141 -6.15 -11.76 -9.09
N VAL A 142 -6.22 -13.09 -8.99
CA VAL A 142 -7.39 -13.87 -9.42
C VAL A 142 -8.64 -13.51 -8.61
N VAL A 143 -8.52 -13.42 -7.28
CA VAL A 143 -9.61 -13.03 -6.38
C VAL A 143 -10.09 -11.61 -6.69
N TRP A 144 -9.17 -10.67 -6.86
CA TRP A 144 -9.52 -9.28 -7.16
C TRP A 144 -10.19 -9.16 -8.53
N TYR A 145 -9.68 -9.84 -9.55
CA TYR A 145 -10.30 -9.88 -10.88
C TYR A 145 -11.69 -10.50 -10.84
N GLY A 146 -11.86 -11.62 -10.13
CA GLY A 146 -13.17 -12.25 -9.93
C GLY A 146 -14.16 -11.30 -9.24
N MET A 147 -13.70 -10.58 -8.20
CA MET A 147 -14.51 -9.58 -7.51
C MET A 147 -14.86 -8.39 -8.42
N ALA A 148 -13.93 -7.93 -9.25
CA ALA A 148 -14.20 -6.87 -10.23
C ALA A 148 -15.25 -7.31 -11.26
N ARG A 149 -15.17 -8.54 -11.76
CA ARG A 149 -16.18 -9.11 -12.67
C ARG A 149 -17.57 -9.20 -12.00
N LEU A 150 -17.62 -9.68 -10.76
CA LEU A 150 -18.86 -9.74 -9.99
C LEU A 150 -19.45 -8.34 -9.76
N ALA A 151 -18.62 -7.39 -9.34
CA ALA A 151 -19.03 -6.02 -9.10
C ALA A 151 -19.57 -5.35 -10.37
N MET A 152 -18.95 -5.57 -11.53
CA MET A 152 -19.46 -5.09 -12.83
C MET A 152 -20.81 -5.71 -13.20
N ALA A 153 -21.01 -7.00 -12.90
CA ALA A 153 -22.30 -7.66 -13.13
C ALA A 153 -23.39 -7.06 -12.23
N LEU A 154 -23.09 -6.83 -10.95
CA LEU A 154 -24.02 -6.22 -9.99
C LEU A 154 -24.36 -4.76 -10.33
N SER A 155 -23.41 -4.00 -10.87
CA SER A 155 -23.61 -2.59 -11.25
C SER A 155 -24.33 -2.43 -12.59
N SER A 156 -24.41 -3.48 -13.40
CA SER A 156 -25.01 -3.39 -14.75
C SER A 156 -26.48 -2.96 -14.66
N GLY A 157 -26.87 -1.98 -15.47
CA GLY A 157 -28.24 -1.47 -15.52
C GLY A 157 -28.67 -0.54 -14.37
N HIS A 158 -27.77 -0.20 -13.44
CA HIS A 158 -28.08 0.68 -12.32
C HIS A 158 -27.54 2.10 -12.49
N GLU A 159 -28.24 3.09 -11.95
CA GLU A 159 -27.81 4.50 -11.96
C GLU A 159 -26.50 4.70 -11.18
N VAL A 160 -25.71 5.71 -11.57
CA VAL A 160 -24.34 5.99 -11.09
C VAL A 160 -24.23 6.06 -9.55
N HIS A 161 -25.27 6.58 -8.88
CA HIS A 161 -25.31 6.73 -7.41
C HIS A 161 -26.19 5.68 -6.71
N SER A 162 -26.59 4.63 -7.41
CA SER A 162 -27.36 3.55 -6.81
C SER A 162 -26.58 2.84 -5.71
N VAL A 163 -27.30 2.28 -4.74
CA VAL A 163 -26.72 1.44 -3.69
C VAL A 163 -25.90 0.29 -4.30
N ALA A 164 -26.34 -0.25 -5.44
CA ALA A 164 -25.62 -1.30 -6.18
C ALA A 164 -24.22 -0.83 -6.63
N ASN A 165 -24.10 0.35 -7.24
CA ASN A 165 -22.82 0.87 -7.73
C ASN A 165 -21.86 1.24 -6.59
N VAL A 166 -22.39 1.86 -5.53
CA VAL A 166 -21.61 2.15 -4.31
C VAL A 166 -21.09 0.86 -3.68
N THR A 167 -21.93 -0.16 -3.59
CA THR A 167 -21.55 -1.47 -3.04
C THR A 167 -20.52 -2.17 -3.92
N ALA A 168 -20.71 -2.16 -5.24
CA ALA A 168 -19.76 -2.69 -6.21
C ALA A 168 -18.39 -2.03 -6.09
N PHE A 169 -18.34 -0.69 -5.99
CA PHE A 169 -17.10 0.05 -5.77
C PHE A 169 -16.44 -0.31 -4.44
N ALA A 170 -17.22 -0.32 -3.34
CA ALA A 170 -16.70 -0.68 -2.02
C ALA A 170 -16.10 -2.09 -2.01
N LEU A 171 -16.73 -3.05 -2.69
CA LEU A 171 -16.22 -4.42 -2.85
C LEU A 171 -14.90 -4.45 -3.62
N ILE A 172 -14.83 -3.78 -4.78
CA ILE A 172 -13.59 -3.71 -5.58
C ILE A 172 -12.47 -3.05 -4.79
N ALA A 173 -12.75 -1.91 -4.17
CA ALA A 173 -11.77 -1.11 -3.44
C ALA A 173 -11.26 -1.86 -2.19
N SER A 174 -12.16 -2.37 -1.35
CA SER A 174 -11.78 -3.12 -0.14
C SER A 174 -11.02 -4.40 -0.48
N THR A 175 -11.44 -5.15 -1.51
CA THR A 175 -10.74 -6.36 -1.97
C THR A 175 -9.38 -6.01 -2.56
N GLY A 176 -9.28 -4.96 -3.37
CA GLY A 176 -8.00 -4.49 -3.93
C GLY A 176 -7.01 -4.08 -2.84
N ILE A 177 -7.48 -3.32 -1.85
CA ILE A 177 -6.69 -2.98 -0.65
C ILE A 177 -6.24 -4.26 0.05
N ALA A 178 -7.16 -5.19 0.36
CA ALA A 178 -6.82 -6.44 1.03
C ALA A 178 -5.75 -7.23 0.26
N VAL A 179 -5.86 -7.33 -1.07
CA VAL A 179 -4.91 -8.03 -1.95
C VAL A 179 -3.55 -7.37 -1.97
N VAL A 180 -3.48 -6.03 -2.04
CA VAL A 180 -2.20 -5.31 -1.99
C VAL A 180 -1.54 -5.50 -0.63
N PHE A 181 -2.30 -5.37 0.46
CA PHE A 181 -1.77 -5.55 1.82
C PHE A 181 -1.31 -6.99 2.07
N SER A 182 -2.08 -8.00 1.65
CA SER A 182 -1.68 -9.41 1.77
C SER A 182 -0.45 -9.72 0.94
N THR A 183 -0.34 -9.13 -0.26
CA THR A 183 0.82 -9.27 -1.15
C THR A 183 2.06 -8.63 -0.52
N ALA A 184 1.97 -7.38 -0.07
CA ALA A 184 3.06 -6.70 0.61
C ALA A 184 3.51 -7.45 1.87
N TRP A 185 2.56 -7.97 2.66
CA TRP A 185 2.83 -8.81 3.82
C TRP A 185 3.52 -10.11 3.44
N ALA A 186 3.04 -10.83 2.43
CA ALA A 186 3.59 -12.10 1.98
C ALA A 186 5.02 -11.93 1.45
N VAL A 187 5.26 -10.89 0.65
CA VAL A 187 6.60 -10.53 0.17
C VAL A 187 7.50 -10.17 1.35
N ALA A 188 7.05 -9.32 2.28
CA ALA A 188 7.84 -8.99 3.47
C ALA A 188 8.12 -10.21 4.37
N ALA A 189 7.19 -11.14 4.49
CA ALA A 189 7.36 -12.39 5.23
C ALA A 189 8.37 -13.32 4.54
N ALA A 190 8.30 -13.44 3.21
CA ALA A 190 9.26 -14.22 2.42
C ALA A 190 10.67 -13.63 2.50
N LEU A 191 10.80 -12.31 2.32
CA LEU A 191 12.09 -11.60 2.38
C LEU A 191 12.76 -11.73 3.75
N ARG A 192 11.99 -11.76 4.84
CA ARG A 192 12.53 -12.00 6.20
C ARG A 192 13.13 -13.39 6.39
N ARG A 193 12.72 -14.36 5.59
CA ARG A 193 13.25 -15.74 5.64
C ARG A 193 14.49 -15.94 4.78
N ALA A 194 14.81 -14.98 3.91
CA ALA A 194 16.03 -15.00 3.11
C ALA A 194 17.18 -14.34 3.89
N PRO A 195 18.17 -15.10 4.40
CA PRO A 195 19.31 -14.48 5.06
C PRO A 195 20.11 -13.64 4.07
N VAL A 196 20.30 -12.36 4.42
CA VAL A 196 21.04 -11.36 3.63
C VAL A 196 22.50 -11.78 3.38
N ALA A 197 23.06 -12.61 4.26
CA ALA A 197 24.47 -13.02 4.24
C ALA A 197 24.88 -13.89 3.02
N ALA A 198 23.93 -14.45 2.26
CA ALA A 198 24.25 -15.41 1.18
C ALA A 198 24.16 -14.83 -0.25
N SER A 199 23.75 -13.58 -0.45
CA SER A 199 23.63 -13.00 -1.81
C SER A 199 24.97 -12.45 -2.30
N ILE A 200 25.82 -13.35 -2.81
CA ILE A 200 26.80 -13.21 -3.89
C ILE A 200 27.17 -11.74 -4.21
N GLY A 201 28.37 -11.32 -3.82
CA GLY A 201 28.82 -9.92 -3.69
C GLY A 201 28.60 -8.94 -4.86
N ARG A 202 28.19 -9.39 -6.05
CA ARG A 202 27.73 -8.50 -7.14
C ARG A 202 26.34 -7.89 -6.88
N PHE A 203 25.39 -8.68 -6.38
CA PHE A 203 24.02 -8.20 -6.19
C PHE A 203 23.85 -7.30 -4.97
N ALA A 204 24.68 -7.51 -3.94
CA ALA A 204 24.72 -6.62 -2.78
C ALA A 204 25.07 -5.18 -3.18
N ARG A 205 25.90 -4.95 -4.20
CA ARG A 205 26.24 -3.59 -4.67
C ARG A 205 25.13 -2.90 -5.45
N LEU A 206 24.28 -3.66 -6.15
CA LEU A 206 23.20 -3.10 -6.97
C LEU A 206 21.97 -2.68 -6.15
N ARG A 207 21.78 -3.27 -4.97
CA ARG A 207 20.58 -3.03 -4.14
C ARG A 207 20.36 -1.55 -3.79
N PRO A 208 21.33 -0.76 -3.30
CA PRO A 208 21.10 0.65 -2.97
C PRO A 208 20.76 1.47 -4.22
N VAL A 209 21.42 1.18 -5.34
CA VAL A 209 21.15 1.84 -6.63
C VAL A 209 19.72 1.57 -7.07
N ALA A 210 19.26 0.31 -6.99
CA ALA A 210 17.88 -0.06 -7.33
C ALA A 210 16.84 0.55 -6.37
N MET A 211 17.15 0.64 -5.07
CA MET A 211 16.26 1.30 -4.10
C MET A 211 16.18 2.81 -4.33
N MET A 212 17.31 3.46 -4.65
CA MET A 212 17.35 4.87 -5.02
C MET A 212 16.60 5.14 -6.32
N SER A 213 16.78 4.29 -7.34
CA SER A 213 16.08 4.44 -8.61
C SER A 213 14.57 4.25 -8.45
N ALA A 214 14.14 3.31 -7.60
CA ALA A 214 12.73 3.17 -7.23
C ALA A 214 12.20 4.42 -6.53
N ALA A 215 12.92 4.96 -5.53
CA ALA A 215 12.52 6.19 -4.85
C ALA A 215 12.46 7.40 -5.79
N ALA A 216 13.43 7.53 -6.69
CA ALA A 216 13.45 8.58 -7.71
C ALA A 216 12.26 8.44 -8.67
N GLY A 217 12.00 7.22 -9.18
CA GLY A 217 10.84 6.95 -10.03
C GLY A 217 9.51 7.27 -9.37
N MET A 218 9.34 6.91 -8.09
CA MET A 218 8.15 7.29 -7.30
C MET A 218 8.02 8.81 -7.18
N GLY A 219 9.13 9.52 -6.95
CA GLY A 219 9.17 10.98 -6.89
C GLY A 219 8.76 11.64 -8.22
N ILE A 220 9.32 11.17 -9.34
CA ILE A 220 8.98 11.65 -10.68
C ILE A 220 7.49 11.41 -10.96
N THR A 221 6.96 10.23 -10.61
CA THR A 221 5.54 9.90 -10.78
C THR A 221 4.66 10.83 -9.95
N THR A 222 5.05 11.15 -8.71
CA THR A 222 4.33 12.08 -7.83
C THR A 222 4.26 13.47 -8.45
N VAL A 223 5.39 13.98 -8.96
CA VAL A 223 5.45 15.28 -9.64
C VAL A 223 4.62 15.27 -10.93
N ALA A 224 4.72 14.20 -11.73
CA ALA A 224 3.93 14.05 -12.95
C ALA A 224 2.41 14.02 -12.65
N ALA A 225 1.99 13.31 -11.60
CA ALA A 225 0.59 13.27 -11.16
C ALA A 225 0.07 14.66 -10.74
N LEU A 226 0.92 15.44 -10.07
CA LEU A 226 0.60 16.81 -9.67
C LEU A 226 0.48 17.72 -10.88
N ILE A 227 1.46 17.70 -11.80
CA ILE A 227 1.45 18.49 -13.03
C ILE A 227 0.23 18.14 -13.87
N TRP A 228 -0.05 16.84 -14.07
CA TRP A 228 -1.20 16.37 -14.83
C TRP A 228 -2.52 16.91 -14.25
N GLY A 229 -2.73 16.82 -12.93
CA GLY A 229 -3.95 17.35 -12.33
C GLY A 229 -4.08 18.87 -12.47
N VAL A 230 -2.99 19.62 -12.33
CA VAL A 230 -3.01 21.08 -12.59
C VAL A 230 -3.35 21.37 -14.05
N GLN A 231 -2.81 20.60 -14.99
CA GLN A 231 -3.13 20.74 -16.42
C GLN A 231 -4.61 20.44 -16.71
N VAL A 232 -5.16 19.37 -16.14
CA VAL A 232 -6.59 19.04 -16.26
C VAL A 232 -7.46 20.16 -15.69
N ARG A 233 -7.09 20.74 -14.55
CA ARG A 233 -7.80 21.91 -13.97
C ARG A 233 -7.79 23.11 -14.92
N ALA A 234 -6.65 23.36 -15.55
CA ALA A 234 -6.48 24.50 -16.45
C ALA A 234 -7.23 24.32 -17.77
N SER A 235 -7.27 23.10 -18.31
CA SER A 235 -7.96 22.79 -19.57
C SER A 235 -9.47 22.64 -19.43
N GLU A 236 -9.97 22.19 -18.27
CA GLU A 236 -11.40 21.96 -18.05
C GLU A 236 -11.89 22.45 -16.66
N PRO A 237 -11.93 23.77 -16.41
CA PRO A 237 -12.32 24.31 -15.10
C PRO A 237 -13.74 23.89 -14.68
N ALA A 238 -14.65 23.78 -15.66
CA ALA A 238 -16.03 23.36 -15.44
C ALA A 238 -16.18 21.87 -15.08
N GLY A 239 -15.24 21.04 -15.53
CA GLY A 239 -15.20 19.59 -15.26
C GLY A 239 -14.51 19.24 -13.94
N TRP A 240 -13.66 20.13 -13.41
CA TRP A 240 -12.85 19.89 -12.21
C TRP A 240 -13.65 19.50 -10.94
N ASN A 241 -14.83 20.11 -10.79
CA ASN A 241 -15.74 19.84 -9.66
C ASN A 241 -16.87 18.88 -10.03
N ARG A 242 -16.89 18.36 -11.26
CA ARG A 242 -17.91 17.40 -11.67
C ARG A 242 -17.56 16.00 -11.19
N HIS A 243 -18.61 15.22 -11.11
CA HIS A 243 -18.58 13.81 -10.77
C HIS A 243 -18.24 13.00 -12.03
N HIS A 244 -17.10 12.30 -12.01
CA HIS A 244 -16.61 11.51 -13.13
C HIS A 244 -16.48 10.02 -12.77
N GLY A 245 -16.51 9.16 -13.79
CA GLY A 245 -16.39 7.71 -13.67
C GLY A 245 -17.63 6.97 -13.17
N LEU A 246 -17.48 5.63 -13.04
CA LEU A 246 -18.54 4.67 -12.68
C LEU A 246 -19.30 4.95 -11.38
N VAL A 247 -18.74 5.78 -10.49
CA VAL A 247 -19.30 6.08 -9.15
C VAL A 247 -19.43 7.59 -8.93
N ALA A 248 -19.33 8.39 -9.99
CA ALA A 248 -19.45 9.84 -9.87
C ALA A 248 -18.46 10.41 -8.81
N THR A 249 -17.25 9.87 -8.74
CA THR A 249 -16.27 10.31 -7.75
C THR A 249 -15.86 11.75 -8.05
N PRO A 250 -15.90 12.65 -7.05
CA PRO A 250 -15.45 14.02 -7.25
C PRO A 250 -13.96 14.01 -7.60
N PHE A 251 -13.62 14.58 -8.77
CA PHE A 251 -12.27 14.49 -9.33
C PHE A 251 -11.22 15.11 -8.40
N ALA A 252 -11.43 16.36 -7.99
CA ALA A 252 -10.47 17.13 -7.20
C ALA A 252 -10.02 16.43 -5.90
N PRO A 253 -10.93 16.02 -4.98
CA PRO A 253 -10.51 15.33 -3.76
C PRO A 253 -9.88 13.97 -4.04
N SER A 254 -10.34 13.23 -5.05
CA SER A 254 -9.76 11.93 -5.42
C SER A 254 -8.34 12.08 -5.95
N TRP A 255 -8.09 13.10 -6.78
CA TRP A 255 -6.76 13.45 -7.27
C TRP A 255 -5.83 13.86 -6.13
N VAL A 256 -6.28 14.72 -5.21
CA VAL A 256 -5.49 15.10 -4.02
C VAL A 256 -5.12 13.87 -3.20
N VAL A 257 -6.06 12.97 -2.93
CA VAL A 257 -5.80 11.73 -2.20
C VAL A 257 -4.76 10.87 -2.92
N ALA A 258 -4.85 10.72 -4.25
CA ALA A 258 -3.87 9.98 -5.03
C ALA A 258 -2.46 10.61 -4.95
N VAL A 259 -2.35 11.93 -5.09
CA VAL A 259 -1.07 12.66 -4.98
C VAL A 259 -0.48 12.53 -3.58
N VAL A 260 -1.28 12.67 -2.53
CA VAL A 260 -0.83 12.48 -1.14
C VAL A 260 -0.33 11.05 -0.92
N ALA A 261 -1.03 10.04 -1.46
CA ALA A 261 -0.61 8.65 -1.38
C ALA A 261 0.71 8.39 -2.13
N PHE A 262 0.89 8.96 -3.33
CA PHE A 262 2.16 8.92 -4.07
C PHE A 262 3.30 9.59 -3.30
N ALA A 263 3.06 10.76 -2.72
CA ALA A 263 4.04 11.48 -1.91
C ALA A 263 4.45 10.67 -0.66
N ALA A 264 3.49 10.05 0.02
CA ALA A 264 3.74 9.18 1.16
C ALA A 264 4.56 7.93 0.76
N ALA A 265 4.22 7.29 -0.36
CA ALA A 265 5.00 6.17 -0.90
C ALA A 265 6.45 6.59 -1.23
N THR A 266 6.62 7.74 -1.88
CA THR A 266 7.95 8.32 -2.18
C THR A 266 8.75 8.56 -0.91
N ALA A 267 8.15 9.17 0.12
CA ALA A 267 8.81 9.41 1.40
C ALA A 267 9.27 8.11 2.08
N LEU A 268 8.43 7.07 2.05
CA LEU A 268 8.78 5.74 2.56
C LEU A 268 9.94 5.11 1.76
N ALA A 269 9.94 5.21 0.43
CA ALA A 269 11.01 4.70 -0.42
C ALA A 269 12.34 5.45 -0.18
N VAL A 270 12.31 6.77 0.01
CA VAL A 270 13.49 7.57 0.39
C VAL A 270 14.00 7.15 1.77
N LEU A 271 13.11 6.97 2.75
CA LEU A 271 13.49 6.50 4.08
C LEU A 271 14.15 5.11 4.03
N ALA A 272 13.58 4.20 3.23
CA ALA A 272 14.16 2.88 2.98
C ALA A 272 15.58 3.01 2.41
N SER A 273 15.78 3.80 1.36
CA SER A 273 17.08 4.02 0.73
C SER A 273 18.10 4.62 1.70
N ARG A 274 17.71 5.61 2.52
CA ARG A 274 18.59 6.21 3.54
C ARG A 274 19.04 5.19 4.59
N ARG A 275 18.13 4.32 5.05
CA ARG A 275 18.46 3.25 6.00
C ARG A 275 19.42 2.21 5.41
N GLU A 276 19.23 1.83 4.15
CA GLU A 276 20.12 0.90 3.45
C GLU A 276 21.54 1.48 3.30
N LEU A 277 21.68 2.78 3.02
CA LEU A 277 22.98 3.44 2.98
C LEU A 277 23.63 3.53 4.37
N ALA A 278 22.84 3.87 5.40
CA ALA A 278 23.35 3.98 6.76
C ALA A 278 23.86 2.64 7.29
N ALA A 279 23.19 1.53 6.96
CA ALA A 279 23.60 0.18 7.36
C ALA A 279 24.90 -0.31 6.68
N ARG A 280 25.47 0.45 5.74
CA ARG A 280 26.73 0.12 5.03
C ARG A 280 27.92 0.96 5.47
N ARG A 281 27.69 1.99 6.28
CA ARG A 281 28.75 2.79 6.90
C ARG A 281 29.16 2.14 8.21
#